data_AF-A0A7C5Y5R9-F1
#
_entry.id   AF-A0A7C5Y5R9-F1
#
_cell.length_a   1.000
_cell.length_b   1.000
_cell.length_c   1.000
_cell.angle_alpha   90.00
_cell.angle_beta   90.00
_cell.angle_gamma   90.00
#
_symmetry.space_group_name_H-M   'P 1'
#
loop_
_entity.id
_entity.type
_entity.pdbx_description
1 polymer ?
#
loop_
_entity_poly.entity_id
_entity_poly.type
_entity_poly.pdbx_seq_one_letter_code
_entity_poly.pdbx_strand_id
1 'polypeptide(L)'
;MRKITLYLAITLASLFLLSGCALLLSQFLAGTNQRQYTAYVYFNGLPKEILDKTETVTMKDVIVIDTLSVVKFSITEPQYILQEYNISYIVNGLNKATAFTFTSPESNKVNIEASLSMRYATDTTFVPYSLDISIEKAEYTLPNNSKNFYVLIDMTDETNKNIKLLDFSNGYKFIIRTSNEEFVRIFDGEKYRYLFTKNISENNECVFIGERGKTYTFESLATTRIPLTRTAPLDPSISSEVVELK
;
A
#
# COMPACT_ATOMS: atom_id res chain seq x y z
N MET A 1 1.42 30.37 63.13
CA MET A 1 1.16 30.55 61.68
C MET A 1 2.02 29.65 60.79
N ARG A 2 3.35 29.58 60.96
CA ARG A 2 4.26 28.74 60.15
C ARG A 2 3.90 27.24 60.02
N LYS A 3 3.40 26.61 61.10
CA LYS A 3 3.03 25.18 61.10
C LYS A 3 1.77 24.88 60.26
N ILE A 4 0.80 25.80 60.24
CA ILE A 4 -0.46 25.62 59.49
C ILE A 4 -0.19 25.68 57.98
N THR A 5 0.70 26.59 57.55
CA THR A 5 1.11 26.72 56.15
C THR A 5 1.85 25.48 55.64
N LEU A 6 2.65 24.82 56.49
CA LEU A 6 3.37 23.59 56.14
C LEU A 6 2.41 22.41 55.96
N TYR A 7 1.42 22.25 56.84
CA TYR A 7 0.41 21.19 56.69
C TYR A 7 -0.45 21.39 55.44
N LEU A 8 -0.83 22.64 55.13
CA LEU A 8 -1.60 22.95 53.92
C LEU A 8 -0.80 22.68 52.63
N ALA A 9 0.50 22.97 52.64
CA ALA A 9 1.38 22.69 51.49
C ALA A 9 1.56 21.18 51.25
N ILE A 10 1.66 20.38 52.31
CA ILE A 10 1.79 18.92 52.20
C ILE A 10 0.48 18.27 51.74
N THR A 11 -0.69 18.74 52.18
CA THR A 11 -1.99 18.24 51.71
C THR A 11 -2.28 18.64 50.26
N LEU A 12 -1.93 19.87 49.86
CA LEU A 12 -2.03 20.29 48.45
C LEU A 12 -1.06 19.49 47.56
N ALA A 13 0.19 19.32 47.97
CA ALA A 13 1.17 18.53 47.20
C ALA A 13 0.77 17.05 47.05
N SER A 14 0.20 16.45 48.09
CA SER A 14 -0.31 15.07 48.02
C SER A 14 -1.57 14.93 47.16
N LEU A 15 -2.47 15.92 47.12
CA LEU A 15 -3.58 15.96 46.16
C LEU A 15 -3.10 16.06 44.71
N PHE A 16 -2.06 16.85 44.43
CA PHE A 16 -1.47 16.98 43.09
C PHE A 16 -0.68 15.73 42.66
N LEU A 17 -0.02 15.04 43.59
CA LEU A 17 0.68 13.78 43.30
C LEU A 17 -0.30 12.61 43.07
N LEU A 18 -1.43 12.58 43.80
CA LEU A 18 -2.48 11.55 43.62
C LEU A 18 -3.30 11.76 42.34
N SER A 19 -3.55 13.00 41.92
CA SER A 19 -4.29 13.30 40.68
C SER A 19 -3.47 13.01 39.42
N GLY A 20 -2.14 13.27 39.45
CA GLY A 20 -1.23 12.89 38.36
C GLY A 20 -1.11 11.37 38.19
N CYS A 21 -1.08 10.62 39.29
CA CYS A 21 -1.11 9.17 39.27
C CYS A 21 -2.49 8.63 38.84
N ALA A 22 -3.61 9.24 39.23
CA ALA A 22 -4.93 8.82 38.78
C ALA A 22 -5.18 9.06 37.29
N LEU A 23 -4.56 10.08 36.68
CA LEU A 23 -4.61 10.34 35.23
C LEU A 23 -3.74 9.36 34.43
N LEU A 24 -2.55 9.02 34.93
CA LEU A 24 -1.70 8.00 34.30
C LEU A 24 -2.25 6.59 34.51
N LEU A 25 -2.81 6.31 35.69
CA LEU A 25 -3.44 5.04 36.02
C LEU A 25 -4.82 4.91 35.37
N SER A 26 -5.57 5.98 35.08
CA SER A 26 -6.78 5.90 34.26
C SER A 26 -6.47 5.67 32.78
N GLN A 27 -5.35 6.19 32.26
CA GLN A 27 -4.85 5.82 30.93
C GLN A 27 -4.30 4.39 30.86
N PHE A 28 -3.88 3.81 32.00
CA PHE A 28 -3.39 2.44 32.11
C PHE A 28 -4.48 1.41 32.48
N LEU A 29 -5.50 1.80 33.27
CA LEU A 29 -6.64 0.97 33.71
C LEU A 29 -7.85 1.08 32.78
N ALA A 30 -7.97 2.15 31.97
CA ALA A 30 -8.89 2.19 30.84
C ALA A 30 -8.30 1.35 29.70
N GLY A 31 -8.46 0.03 29.83
CA GLY A 31 -8.03 -0.96 28.86
C GLY A 31 -8.56 -0.68 27.47
N THR A 32 -7.73 -0.09 26.64
CA THR A 32 -7.86 -0.24 25.19
C THR A 32 -6.74 -1.16 24.80
N ASN A 33 -7.05 -2.44 24.55
CA ASN A 33 -6.18 -3.39 23.84
C ASN A 33 -6.01 -2.91 22.39
N GLN A 34 -5.71 -1.63 22.19
CA GLN A 34 -5.70 -0.93 20.93
C GLN A 34 -4.26 -0.88 20.43
N ARG A 35 -4.07 -1.44 19.24
CA ARG A 35 -2.81 -1.50 18.54
C ARG A 35 -2.85 -0.52 17.39
N GLN A 36 -1.81 0.30 17.27
CA GLN A 36 -1.60 1.15 16.11
C GLN A 36 -1.01 0.31 14.97
N TYR A 37 -1.64 0.37 13.81
CA TYR A 37 -1.26 -0.31 12.57
C TYR A 37 -0.89 0.70 11.50
N THR A 38 0.05 0.33 10.63
CA THR A 38 0.44 1.10 9.45
C THR A 38 0.33 0.22 8.19
N ALA A 39 -0.57 0.59 7.28
CA ALA A 39 -0.80 -0.07 6.01
C ALA A 39 -0.08 0.66 4.87
N TYR A 40 0.65 -0.07 4.04
CA TYR A 40 1.30 0.45 2.83
C TYR A 40 0.57 -0.08 1.60
N VAL A 41 -0.12 0.81 0.89
CA VAL A 41 -1.00 0.42 -0.23
C VAL A 41 -0.24 0.41 -1.56
N TYR A 42 -0.39 -0.67 -2.32
CA TYR A 42 0.24 -0.87 -3.62
C TYR A 42 -0.71 -1.58 -4.59
N PHE A 43 -0.69 -1.17 -5.85
CA PHE A 43 -1.40 -1.86 -6.93
C PHE A 43 -0.47 -2.84 -7.62
N ASN A 44 -0.79 -4.13 -7.58
CA ASN A 44 -0.05 -5.15 -8.28
C ASN A 44 -0.78 -5.49 -9.59
N GLY A 45 -0.22 -5.03 -10.70
CA GLY A 45 -0.79 -5.27 -12.02
C GLY A 45 -1.72 -4.15 -12.51
N LEU A 46 -1.93 -4.12 -13.82
CA LEU A 46 -2.94 -3.31 -14.47
C LEU A 46 -4.25 -4.10 -14.57
N PRO A 47 -5.39 -3.38 -14.59
CA PRO A 47 -6.68 -3.95 -14.91
C PRO A 47 -6.67 -4.77 -16.20
N LYS A 48 -7.35 -5.92 -16.16
CA LYS A 48 -7.50 -6.78 -17.34
C LYS A 48 -8.18 -6.05 -18.51
N GLU A 49 -9.10 -5.12 -18.26
CA GLU A 49 -9.75 -4.33 -19.30
C GLU A 49 -8.76 -3.48 -20.12
N ILE A 50 -7.60 -3.13 -19.54
CA ILE A 50 -6.49 -2.51 -20.28
C ILE A 50 -5.74 -3.57 -21.07
N LEU A 51 -5.42 -4.71 -20.43
CA LEU A 51 -4.72 -5.83 -21.05
C LEU A 51 -5.45 -6.32 -22.31
N ASP A 52 -6.76 -6.53 -22.23
CA ASP A 52 -7.58 -7.03 -23.33
C ASP A 52 -7.63 -6.03 -24.50
N LYS A 53 -7.66 -4.72 -24.23
CA LYS A 53 -7.59 -3.72 -25.30
C LYS A 53 -6.22 -3.66 -25.97
N THR A 54 -5.16 -4.01 -25.24
CA THR A 54 -3.80 -4.11 -25.79
C THR A 54 -3.52 -5.43 -26.52
N GLU A 55 -4.47 -6.37 -26.57
CA GLU A 55 -4.33 -7.50 -27.51
C GLU A 55 -4.43 -7.01 -28.97
N THR A 56 -5.05 -5.86 -29.21
CA THR A 56 -5.16 -5.22 -30.53
C THR A 56 -4.12 -4.11 -30.77
N VAL A 57 -3.41 -3.67 -29.72
CA VAL A 57 -2.41 -2.59 -29.76
C VAL A 57 -1.25 -2.95 -28.85
N THR A 58 -0.01 -2.96 -29.33
CA THR A 58 1.15 -3.31 -28.49
C THR A 58 1.19 -2.45 -27.21
N MET A 59 1.36 -3.07 -26.04
CA MET A 59 1.42 -2.39 -24.74
C MET A 59 2.30 -1.13 -24.74
N LYS A 60 3.43 -1.17 -25.45
CA LYS A 60 4.37 -0.04 -25.60
C LYS A 60 3.74 1.23 -26.20
N ASP A 61 2.60 1.11 -26.90
CA ASP A 61 1.92 2.20 -27.59
C ASP A 61 0.80 2.82 -26.72
N VAL A 62 0.51 2.25 -25.53
CA VAL A 62 -0.46 2.82 -24.59
C VAL A 62 0.16 4.00 -23.84
N ILE A 63 -0.52 5.14 -23.89
CA ILE A 63 -0.20 6.37 -23.17
C ILE A 63 -1.20 6.54 -22.02
N VAL A 64 -0.72 6.45 -20.78
CA VAL A 64 -1.54 6.74 -19.60
C VAL A 64 -1.54 8.24 -19.35
N ILE A 65 -2.71 8.87 -19.48
CA ILE A 65 -2.87 10.33 -19.40
C ILE A 65 -3.07 10.76 -17.95
N ASP A 66 -4.02 10.12 -17.26
CA ASP A 66 -4.27 10.37 -15.85
C ASP A 66 -4.73 9.10 -15.13
N THR A 67 -4.65 9.17 -13.81
CA THR A 67 -4.97 8.07 -12.93
C THR A 67 -5.40 8.63 -11.59
N LEU A 68 -6.48 8.09 -11.06
CA LEU A 68 -7.00 8.37 -9.74
C LEU A 68 -7.45 7.07 -9.11
N SER A 69 -6.72 6.60 -8.11
CA SER A 69 -7.14 5.47 -7.28
C SER A 69 -7.66 5.98 -5.95
N VAL A 70 -8.75 5.41 -5.47
CA VAL A 70 -9.30 5.69 -4.14
C VAL A 70 -9.30 4.42 -3.32
N VAL A 71 -8.71 4.44 -2.12
CA VAL A 71 -8.75 3.29 -1.22
C VAL A 71 -9.35 3.73 0.11
N LYS A 72 -10.33 2.96 0.60
CA LYS A 72 -11.08 3.27 1.80
C LYS A 72 -10.98 2.12 2.78
N PHE A 73 -10.65 2.46 4.02
CA PHE A 73 -10.59 1.54 5.15
C PHE A 73 -11.72 1.82 6.11
N SER A 74 -12.40 0.78 6.58
CA SER A 74 -13.39 0.88 7.66
C SER A 74 -13.24 -0.29 8.62
N ILE A 75 -13.15 -0.01 9.92
CA ILE A 75 -13.08 -1.05 10.95
C ILE A 75 -14.50 -1.34 11.42
N THR A 76 -14.82 -2.62 11.64
CA THR A 76 -16.19 -3.03 11.95
C THR A 76 -16.67 -2.45 13.28
N GLU A 77 -15.81 -2.23 14.28
CA GLU A 77 -16.17 -1.51 15.52
C GLU A 77 -14.96 -0.82 16.23
N PRO A 78 -15.17 0.39 16.78
CA PRO A 78 -16.20 1.35 16.40
C PRO A 78 -16.08 1.67 14.90
N GLN A 79 -17.20 1.87 14.20
CA GLN A 79 -17.21 2.21 12.77
C GLN A 79 -16.54 3.56 12.54
N TYR A 80 -15.24 3.55 12.36
CA TYR A 80 -14.47 4.68 11.88
C TYR A 80 -14.38 4.56 10.36
N ILE A 81 -14.93 5.54 9.63
CA ILE A 81 -14.54 5.78 8.24
C ILE A 81 -13.15 6.37 8.31
N LEU A 82 -12.16 5.55 8.02
CA LEU A 82 -10.84 5.77 8.57
C LEU A 82 -9.95 6.64 7.70
N GLN A 83 -10.39 7.02 6.48
CA GLN A 83 -9.92 8.12 5.62
C GLN A 83 -10.09 7.72 4.14
N GLU A 84 -10.50 8.69 3.31
CA GLU A 84 -10.55 8.56 1.85
C GLU A 84 -9.23 9.09 1.27
N TYR A 85 -8.58 8.30 0.41
CA TYR A 85 -7.31 8.69 -0.19
C TYR A 85 -7.38 8.69 -1.69
N ASN A 86 -7.18 9.87 -2.28
CA ASN A 86 -6.94 10.03 -3.70
C ASN A 86 -5.45 9.75 -3.99
N ILE A 87 -5.14 8.51 -4.37
CA ILE A 87 -3.83 8.09 -4.85
C ILE A 87 -3.82 8.34 -6.36
N SER A 88 -3.17 9.41 -6.83
CA SER A 88 -3.09 9.75 -8.25
C SER A 88 -2.12 8.89 -9.07
N TYR A 89 -1.67 7.75 -8.54
CA TYR A 89 -0.60 6.96 -9.14
C TYR A 89 -0.87 5.44 -8.97
N ILE A 90 -1.34 4.78 -10.04
CA ILE A 90 -1.18 3.31 -10.21
C ILE A 90 0.30 2.93 -10.25
N VAL A 91 1.14 3.89 -10.64
CA VAL A 91 2.58 3.81 -10.56
C VAL A 91 2.91 3.86 -9.08
N ASN A 92 3.10 2.70 -8.47
CA ASN A 92 3.56 2.54 -7.10
C ASN A 92 4.82 3.39 -6.86
N GLY A 93 4.64 4.66 -6.55
CA GLY A 93 5.70 5.66 -6.64
C GLY A 93 6.65 5.51 -5.48
N LEU A 94 7.94 5.63 -5.75
CA LEU A 94 9.00 5.40 -4.76
C LEU A 94 8.91 6.36 -3.56
N ASN A 95 8.43 7.59 -3.79
CA ASN A 95 8.61 8.68 -2.83
C ASN A 95 7.46 8.94 -1.86
N LYS A 96 6.31 8.26 -1.98
CA LYS A 96 5.29 8.22 -0.90
C LYS A 96 4.50 6.94 -1.05
N ALA A 97 5.03 5.83 -0.54
CA ALA A 97 4.15 4.77 -0.08
C ALA A 97 3.13 5.45 0.86
N THR A 98 1.86 5.47 0.50
CA THR A 98 0.83 6.11 1.34
C THR A 98 0.67 5.22 2.56
N ALA A 99 1.52 5.45 3.56
CA ALA A 99 1.49 4.78 4.83
C ALA A 99 0.26 5.28 5.59
N PHE A 100 -0.79 4.46 5.63
CA PHE A 100 -2.01 4.74 6.37
C PHE A 100 -1.86 4.23 7.79
N THR A 101 -2.00 5.08 8.79
CA THR A 101 -1.88 4.67 10.19
C THR A 101 -3.21 4.77 10.90
N PHE A 102 -3.61 3.72 11.60
CA PHE A 102 -4.88 3.65 12.33
C PHE A 102 -4.75 2.83 13.61
N THR A 103 -5.69 3.01 14.53
CA THR A 103 -5.70 2.29 15.80
C THR A 103 -6.88 1.31 15.82
N SER A 104 -6.62 0.04 16.18
CA SER A 104 -7.65 -0.99 16.25
C SER A 104 -7.41 -1.95 17.41
N PRO A 105 -8.46 -2.46 18.09
CA PRO A 105 -8.34 -3.56 19.04
C PRO A 105 -7.54 -4.77 18.51
N GLU A 106 -6.80 -5.46 19.39
CA GLU A 106 -5.75 -6.45 19.08
C GLU A 106 -6.23 -7.78 18.46
N SER A 107 -7.45 -7.84 17.91
CA SER A 107 -7.99 -9.05 17.24
C SER A 107 -8.92 -8.75 16.05
N ASN A 108 -8.87 -7.52 15.52
CA ASN A 108 -9.91 -7.05 14.62
C ASN A 108 -9.70 -7.39 13.15
N LYS A 109 -10.85 -7.54 12.49
CA LYS A 109 -11.00 -7.52 11.06
C LYS A 109 -11.16 -6.08 10.57
N VAL A 110 -10.71 -5.81 9.35
CA VAL A 110 -10.85 -4.53 8.66
C VAL A 110 -11.63 -4.75 7.38
N ASN A 111 -12.59 -3.88 7.10
CA ASN A 111 -13.22 -3.85 5.80
C ASN A 111 -12.45 -2.89 4.88
N ILE A 112 -12.12 -3.36 3.69
CA ILE A 112 -11.39 -2.57 2.70
C ILE A 112 -12.21 -2.56 1.42
N GLU A 113 -12.38 -1.37 0.85
CA GLU A 113 -12.90 -1.17 -0.50
C GLU A 113 -11.93 -0.26 -1.26
N ALA A 114 -11.92 -0.37 -2.57
CA ALA A 114 -11.05 0.45 -3.41
C ALA A 114 -11.74 0.73 -4.74
N SER A 115 -11.44 1.87 -5.34
CA SER A 115 -11.78 2.17 -6.70
C SER A 115 -10.55 2.67 -7.46
N LEU A 116 -10.59 2.51 -8.77
CA LEU A 116 -9.58 2.99 -9.68
C LEU A 116 -10.26 3.62 -10.89
N SER A 117 -9.96 4.89 -11.14
CA SER A 117 -10.28 5.61 -12.35
C SER A 117 -8.99 5.85 -13.15
N MET A 118 -8.98 5.52 -14.43
CA MET A 118 -7.84 5.77 -15.32
C MET A 118 -8.34 6.32 -16.65
N ARG A 119 -7.61 7.32 -17.18
CA ARG A 119 -7.73 7.72 -18.57
C ARG A 119 -6.46 7.37 -19.35
N TYR A 120 -6.61 6.64 -20.44
CA TYR A 120 -5.51 6.20 -21.30
C TYR A 120 -5.86 6.34 -22.78
N ALA A 121 -4.85 6.45 -23.62
CA ALA A 121 -5.00 6.47 -25.07
C ALA A 121 -4.02 5.48 -25.71
N THR A 122 -4.33 5.01 -26.91
CA THR A 122 -3.44 4.13 -27.71
C THR A 122 -2.67 4.89 -28.78
N ASP A 123 -2.95 6.18 -28.95
CA ASP A 123 -2.21 7.18 -29.75
C ASP A 123 -2.75 8.60 -29.42
N THR A 124 -1.92 9.61 -29.64
CA THR A 124 -2.18 11.05 -29.50
C THR A 124 -3.32 11.58 -30.38
N THR A 125 -3.71 10.84 -31.43
CA THR A 125 -4.76 11.27 -32.37
C THR A 125 -6.17 10.84 -31.97
N PHE A 126 -6.32 9.93 -30.99
CA PHE A 126 -7.61 9.37 -30.58
C PHE A 126 -8.13 9.99 -29.28
N VAL A 127 -9.46 9.94 -29.14
CA VAL A 127 -10.14 10.29 -27.88
C VAL A 127 -9.71 9.27 -26.81
N PRO A 128 -9.21 9.73 -25.65
CA PRO A 128 -8.84 8.84 -24.57
C PRO A 128 -10.00 7.98 -24.07
N TYR A 129 -9.69 6.74 -23.71
CA TYR A 129 -10.59 5.85 -23.00
C TYR A 129 -10.58 6.16 -21.51
N SER A 130 -11.74 6.13 -20.88
CA SER A 130 -11.88 6.10 -19.43
C SER A 130 -12.20 4.69 -18.95
N LEU A 131 -11.59 4.31 -17.84
CA LEU A 131 -11.81 3.05 -17.16
C LEU A 131 -12.06 3.33 -15.68
N ASP A 132 -13.20 2.88 -15.18
CA ASP A 132 -13.56 2.96 -13.77
C ASP A 132 -13.78 1.55 -13.22
N ILE A 133 -13.02 1.21 -12.18
CA ILE A 133 -13.06 -0.08 -11.52
C ILE A 133 -13.40 0.13 -10.07
N SER A 134 -14.38 -0.61 -9.59
CA SER A 134 -14.67 -0.73 -8.16
C SER A 134 -14.31 -2.13 -7.68
N ILE A 135 -13.73 -2.19 -6.49
CA ILE A 135 -13.48 -3.37 -5.67
C ILE A 135 -14.44 -3.26 -4.49
N GLU A 136 -15.36 -4.21 -4.42
CA GLU A 136 -16.38 -4.23 -3.38
C GLU A 136 -15.77 -4.33 -1.99
N LYS A 137 -16.47 -3.76 -1.02
CA LYS A 137 -16.12 -3.84 0.39
C LYS A 137 -16.07 -5.29 0.84
N ALA A 138 -14.89 -5.72 1.28
CA ALA A 138 -14.67 -7.06 1.82
C ALA A 138 -13.95 -6.99 3.16
N GLU A 139 -14.19 -8.00 4.00
CA GLU A 139 -13.63 -8.11 5.34
C GLU A 139 -12.32 -8.91 5.32
N TYR A 140 -11.26 -8.36 5.91
CA TYR A 140 -9.93 -8.93 5.97
C TYR A 140 -9.44 -9.03 7.40
N THR A 141 -8.69 -10.09 7.72
CA THR A 141 -8.05 -10.24 9.03
C THR A 141 -6.69 -9.54 9.02
N LEU A 142 -6.45 -8.64 9.98
CA LEU A 142 -5.17 -7.95 10.09
C LEU A 142 -4.05 -8.93 10.46
N PRO A 143 -2.80 -8.73 9.96
CA PRO A 143 -1.68 -9.54 10.39
C PRO A 143 -1.43 -9.40 11.90
N ASN A 144 -1.41 -10.51 12.63
CA ASN A 144 -1.28 -10.52 14.09
C ASN A 144 0.14 -10.16 14.57
N ASN A 145 1.16 -10.44 13.75
CA ASN A 145 2.55 -10.37 14.17
C ASN A 145 3.15 -8.96 14.02
N SER A 146 2.79 -8.22 12.97
CA SER A 146 3.36 -6.90 12.68
C SER A 146 2.36 -5.76 12.89
N LYS A 147 2.87 -4.59 13.30
CA LYS A 147 2.10 -3.33 13.22
C LYS A 147 2.05 -2.80 11.79
N ASN A 148 3.02 -3.19 10.96
CA ASN A 148 3.19 -2.72 9.59
C ASN A 148 2.76 -3.82 8.61
N PHE A 149 2.00 -3.51 7.58
CA PHE A 149 1.64 -4.49 6.54
C PHE A 149 1.42 -3.82 5.18
N TYR A 150 1.52 -4.61 4.13
CA TYR A 150 1.19 -4.21 2.77
C TYR A 150 -0.26 -4.55 2.45
N VAL A 151 -0.93 -3.63 1.76
CA VAL A 151 -2.24 -3.83 1.13
C VAL A 151 -1.98 -3.92 -0.36
N LEU A 152 -2.01 -5.13 -0.90
CA LEU A 152 -1.73 -5.41 -2.30
C LEU A 152 -3.06 -5.55 -3.04
N ILE A 153 -3.36 -4.58 -3.89
CA ILE A 153 -4.55 -4.59 -4.72
C ILE A 153 -4.15 -5.25 -6.05
N ASP A 154 -4.52 -6.52 -6.23
CA ASP A 154 -4.21 -7.26 -7.46
C ASP A 154 -5.31 -7.00 -8.50
N MET A 155 -4.95 -6.33 -9.60
CA MET A 155 -5.88 -5.91 -10.65
C MET A 155 -5.94 -6.89 -11.83
N THR A 156 -5.21 -8.01 -11.77
CA THR A 156 -5.04 -8.92 -12.91
C THR A 156 -6.15 -9.94 -13.11
N ASP A 157 -7.07 -10.11 -12.14
CA ASP A 157 -8.13 -11.12 -12.18
C ASP A 157 -9.52 -10.46 -12.19
N GLU A 158 -10.30 -10.68 -13.26
CA GLU A 158 -11.66 -10.17 -13.43
C GLU A 158 -12.66 -10.78 -12.43
N THR A 159 -12.45 -12.04 -12.04
CA THR A 159 -13.38 -12.79 -11.21
C THR A 159 -13.15 -12.57 -9.72
N ASN A 160 -11.94 -12.20 -9.33
CA ASN A 160 -11.56 -11.94 -7.95
C ASN A 160 -10.62 -10.73 -7.90
N LYS A 161 -11.17 -9.52 -8.04
CA LYS A 161 -10.48 -8.30 -7.63
C LYS A 161 -10.13 -8.45 -6.15
N ASN A 162 -8.89 -8.83 -5.85
CA ASN A 162 -8.53 -9.36 -4.55
C ASN A 162 -7.55 -8.41 -3.87
N ILE A 163 -7.86 -8.03 -2.64
CA ILE A 163 -6.96 -7.29 -1.78
C ILE A 163 -6.24 -8.31 -0.93
N LYS A 164 -4.93 -8.43 -1.10
CA LYS A 164 -4.11 -9.29 -0.24
C LYS A 164 -3.45 -8.43 0.84
N LEU A 165 -3.67 -8.82 2.10
CA LEU A 165 -2.90 -8.30 3.22
C LEU A 165 -1.66 -9.15 3.43
N LEU A 166 -0.48 -8.51 3.38
CA LEU A 166 0.81 -9.17 3.56
C LEU A 166 1.56 -8.51 4.72
N ASP A 167 1.93 -9.29 5.74
CA ASP A 167 2.79 -8.81 6.81
C ASP A 167 4.07 -8.18 6.23
N PHE A 168 4.50 -7.04 6.77
CA PHE A 168 5.68 -6.33 6.28
C PHE A 168 6.95 -7.19 6.32
N SER A 169 7.07 -8.09 7.31
CA SER A 169 8.18 -9.04 7.40
C SER A 169 8.19 -10.06 6.27
N ASN A 170 7.02 -10.36 5.69
CA ASN A 170 6.85 -11.32 4.60
C ASN A 170 6.88 -10.64 3.21
N GLY A 171 6.76 -9.32 3.14
CA GLY A 171 6.83 -8.56 1.90
C GLY A 171 8.25 -8.13 1.54
N TYR A 172 8.48 -7.99 0.24
CA TYR A 172 9.74 -7.47 -0.31
C TYR A 172 9.48 -6.52 -1.46
N LYS A 173 10.21 -5.39 -1.47
CA LYS A 173 10.00 -4.30 -2.40
C LYS A 173 11.01 -4.34 -3.55
N PHE A 174 10.51 -4.55 -4.76
CA PHE A 174 11.29 -4.37 -5.98
C PHE A 174 11.02 -2.99 -6.55
N ILE A 175 12.08 -2.21 -6.76
CA ILE A 175 12.04 -0.92 -7.42
C ILE A 175 12.50 -1.13 -8.84
N ILE A 176 11.57 -1.15 -9.79
CA ILE A 176 11.85 -1.43 -11.19
C ILE A 176 12.16 -0.11 -11.87
N ARG A 177 13.32 -0.04 -12.53
CA ARG A 177 13.78 1.15 -13.26
C ARG A 177 13.99 0.84 -14.72
N THR A 178 13.56 1.75 -15.57
CA THR A 178 13.67 1.65 -17.03
C THR A 178 14.30 2.90 -17.62
N SER A 179 14.77 2.80 -18.86
CA SER A 179 15.36 3.95 -19.56
C SER A 179 14.31 5.01 -19.93
N ASN A 180 13.08 4.60 -20.25
CA ASN A 180 11.95 5.46 -20.60
C ASN A 180 10.71 5.09 -19.75
N GLU A 181 9.66 5.91 -19.76
CA GLU A 181 8.35 5.48 -19.26
C GLU A 181 7.82 4.37 -20.18
N GLU A 182 7.55 3.20 -19.62
CA GLU A 182 7.14 2.03 -20.39
C GLU A 182 6.42 0.99 -19.53
N PHE A 183 5.79 0.02 -20.20
CA PHE A 183 5.23 -1.14 -19.52
C PHE A 183 6.31 -2.16 -19.21
N VAL A 184 6.22 -2.71 -18.00
CA VAL A 184 7.03 -3.82 -17.53
C VAL A 184 6.12 -4.99 -17.21
N ARG A 185 6.57 -6.19 -17.57
CA ARG A 185 5.91 -7.45 -17.27
C ARG A 185 6.68 -8.17 -16.16
N ILE A 186 5.94 -8.70 -15.19
CA ILE A 186 6.47 -9.41 -14.03
C ILE A 186 5.79 -10.78 -13.96
N PHE A 187 6.57 -11.85 -13.99
CA PHE A 187 6.10 -13.21 -13.80
C PHE A 187 6.47 -13.69 -12.40
N ASP A 188 5.51 -14.26 -11.66
CA ASP A 188 5.73 -14.79 -10.31
C ASP A 188 5.81 -16.32 -10.23
N GLY A 189 5.86 -17.00 -11.39
CA GLY A 189 5.78 -18.45 -11.49
C GLY A 189 4.38 -18.98 -11.84
N GLU A 190 3.34 -18.16 -11.66
CA GLU A 190 1.95 -18.55 -11.91
C GLU A 190 1.29 -17.64 -12.95
N LYS A 191 1.47 -16.31 -12.81
CA LYS A 191 0.82 -15.33 -13.69
C LYS A 191 1.68 -14.12 -13.99
N TYR A 192 1.36 -13.49 -15.12
CA TYR A 192 1.95 -12.22 -15.53
C TYR A 192 1.19 -11.06 -14.92
N ARG A 193 1.92 -10.12 -14.33
CA ARG A 193 1.42 -8.80 -13.93
C ARG A 193 2.10 -7.73 -14.76
N TYR A 194 1.33 -6.76 -15.19
CA TYR A 194 1.83 -5.64 -15.99
C TYR A 194 1.83 -4.40 -15.12
N LEU A 195 2.93 -3.67 -15.10
CA LEU A 195 3.02 -2.37 -14.44
C LEU A 195 3.52 -1.33 -15.46
N PHE A 196 3.35 -0.06 -15.13
CA PHE A 196 3.85 1.05 -15.94
C PHE A 196 4.87 1.83 -15.12
N THR A 197 6.05 2.10 -15.68
CA THR A 197 7.04 3.00 -15.09
C THR A 197 6.72 4.44 -15.47
N LYS A 198 6.89 5.36 -14.52
CA LYS A 198 6.69 6.79 -14.74
C LYS A 198 7.88 7.56 -14.23
N ASN A 199 8.13 8.72 -14.81
CA ASN A 199 9.16 9.61 -14.34
C ASN A 199 8.79 10.13 -12.94
N ILE A 200 9.53 9.65 -11.94
CA ILE A 200 9.42 10.05 -10.54
C ILE A 200 10.82 10.46 -10.11
N SER A 201 10.99 11.73 -9.76
CA SER A 201 12.25 12.23 -9.20
C SER A 201 13.48 11.80 -10.01
N GLU A 202 13.46 12.12 -11.31
CA GLU A 202 14.55 11.92 -12.29
C GLU A 202 14.76 10.49 -12.79
N ASN A 203 14.00 9.50 -12.30
CA ASN A 203 14.06 8.12 -12.78
C ASN A 203 12.70 7.65 -13.31
N ASN A 204 12.69 6.86 -14.39
CA ASN A 204 11.48 6.17 -14.83
C ASN A 204 11.34 4.87 -14.05
N GLU A 205 10.39 4.83 -13.12
CA GLU A 205 10.33 3.75 -12.14
C GLU A 205 8.91 3.39 -11.70
N CYS A 206 8.76 2.16 -11.22
CA CYS A 206 7.60 1.68 -10.50
C CYS A 206 8.02 0.71 -9.40
N VAL A 207 7.20 0.58 -8.36
CA VAL A 207 7.42 -0.40 -7.29
C VAL A 207 6.55 -1.64 -7.52
N PHE A 208 7.09 -2.80 -7.24
CA PHE A 208 6.34 -4.05 -7.14
C PHE A 208 6.60 -4.66 -5.77
N ILE A 209 5.53 -5.09 -5.08
CA ILE A 209 5.68 -5.80 -3.80
C ILE A 209 5.45 -7.30 -4.05
N GLY A 210 6.50 -8.07 -3.81
CA GLY A 210 6.47 -9.53 -3.81
C GLY A 210 6.50 -10.12 -2.40
N GLU A 211 6.40 -11.43 -2.32
CA GLU A 211 6.57 -12.22 -1.11
C GLU A 211 8.02 -12.69 -1.00
N ARG A 212 8.58 -12.66 0.21
CA ARG A 212 9.93 -13.18 0.47
C ARG A 212 10.02 -14.66 0.12
N GLY A 213 11.19 -15.07 -0.39
CA GLY A 213 11.45 -16.43 -0.84
C GLY A 213 10.87 -16.77 -2.22
N LYS A 214 10.01 -15.93 -2.80
CA LYS A 214 9.53 -16.12 -4.17
C LYS A 214 10.49 -15.55 -5.21
N THR A 215 10.51 -16.19 -6.37
CA THR A 215 11.27 -15.76 -7.55
C THR A 215 10.36 -15.03 -8.51
N TYR A 216 10.86 -13.93 -9.06
CA TYR A 216 10.16 -13.08 -10.00
C TYR A 216 11.03 -12.83 -11.23
N THR A 217 10.41 -12.85 -12.40
CA THR A 217 11.07 -12.51 -13.68
C THR A 217 10.48 -11.21 -14.20
N PHE A 218 11.35 -10.24 -14.49
CA PHE A 218 11.04 -8.87 -14.87
C PHE A 218 11.46 -8.64 -16.33
N GLU A 219 10.61 -8.00 -17.11
CA GLU A 219 10.84 -7.76 -18.53
C GLU A 219 10.29 -6.39 -18.95
N SER A 220 11.08 -5.65 -19.74
CA SER A 220 10.63 -4.42 -20.40
C SER A 220 9.86 -4.79 -21.66
N LEU A 221 8.71 -4.14 -21.90
CA LEU A 221 7.92 -4.38 -23.11
C LEU A 221 8.27 -3.42 -24.25
N ALA A 222 9.03 -2.35 -24.00
CA ALA A 222 9.51 -1.48 -25.07
C ALA A 222 10.82 -1.96 -25.69
N THR A 223 11.56 -2.86 -25.03
CA THR A 223 12.87 -3.34 -25.49
C THR A 223 12.92 -4.86 -25.57
N THR A 224 13.60 -5.41 -26.59
CA THR A 224 13.79 -6.88 -26.77
C THR A 224 14.88 -7.44 -25.86
N ARG A 225 15.00 -6.94 -24.62
CA ARG A 225 16.08 -7.30 -23.71
C ARG A 225 15.80 -8.59 -22.97
N ILE A 226 16.87 -9.23 -22.51
CA ILE A 226 16.80 -10.49 -21.78
C ILE A 226 16.07 -10.24 -20.45
N PRO A 227 15.00 -11.00 -20.15
CA PRO A 227 14.30 -10.90 -18.87
C PRO A 227 15.25 -11.10 -17.69
N LEU A 228 15.06 -10.30 -16.63
CA LEU A 228 15.87 -10.37 -15.43
C LEU A 228 15.14 -11.15 -14.35
N THR A 229 15.77 -12.16 -13.77
CA THR A 229 15.17 -12.94 -12.68
C THR A 229 15.81 -12.57 -11.34
N ARG A 230 14.98 -12.38 -10.31
CA ARG A 230 15.39 -12.10 -8.93
C ARG A 230 14.58 -12.93 -7.95
N THR A 231 15.21 -13.32 -6.85
CA THR A 231 14.54 -14.01 -5.74
C THR A 231 14.51 -13.08 -4.55
N ALA A 232 13.31 -12.81 -4.02
CA ALA A 232 13.15 -11.98 -2.85
C ALA A 232 13.89 -12.63 -1.65
N PRO A 233 14.78 -11.92 -0.95
CA PRO A 233 15.56 -12.49 0.14
C PRO A 233 14.66 -12.88 1.31
N LEU A 234 14.99 -14.01 1.94
CA LEU A 234 14.32 -14.48 3.16
C LEU A 234 14.60 -13.58 4.37
N ASP A 235 15.73 -12.86 4.37
CA ASP A 235 16.13 -11.97 5.48
C ASP A 235 15.25 -10.71 5.54
N PRO A 236 14.44 -10.52 6.59
CA PRO A 236 13.57 -9.37 6.75
C PRO A 236 14.31 -8.03 6.95
N SER A 237 15.62 -8.05 7.25
CA SER A 237 16.44 -6.84 7.37
C SER A 237 16.65 -6.12 6.03
N ILE A 238 16.57 -6.86 4.91
CA ILE A 238 16.71 -6.31 3.56
C ILE A 238 15.34 -5.84 3.09
N SER A 239 15.13 -4.52 3.03
CA SER A 239 13.81 -3.93 2.79
C SER A 239 13.43 -3.77 1.31
N SER A 240 14.42 -3.68 0.41
CA SER A 240 14.18 -3.49 -1.03
C SER A 240 15.40 -3.80 -1.89
N GLU A 241 15.20 -3.95 -3.20
CA GLU A 241 16.25 -3.87 -4.22
C GLU A 241 15.80 -3.03 -5.42
N VAL A 242 16.79 -2.55 -6.19
CA VAL A 242 16.56 -1.91 -7.49
C VAL A 242 16.78 -2.94 -8.59
N VAL A 243 15.77 -3.09 -9.44
CA VAL A 243 15.76 -3.94 -10.65
C VAL A 243 15.94 -3.01 -11.85
N GLU A 244 17.19 -2.89 -12.32
CA GLU A 244 17.52 -2.09 -13.48
C GLU A 244 17.19 -2.87 -14.77
N LEU A 245 16.06 -2.53 -15.39
CA LEU A 245 15.66 -2.96 -16.73
C LEU A 245 16.10 -1.88 -17.72
N LYS A 246 17.41 -1.63 -17.76
CA LYS A 246 17.97 -0.71 -18.74
C LYS A 246 17.91 -1.33 -20.10
#